data_AF-A0A962ZN31-F1
#
_entry.id   AF-A0A962ZN31-F1
#
_cell.length_a   1.000
_cell.length_b   1.000
_cell.length_c   1.000
_cell.angle_alpha   90.00
_cell.angle_beta   90.00
_cell.angle_gamma   90.00
#
_symmetry.space_group_name_H-M   'P 1'
#
loop_
_entity.id
_entity.type
_entity.pdbx_description
1 polymer ?
#
loop_
_entity_poly.entity_id
_entity_poly.type
_entity_poly.pdbx_seq_one_letter_code
_entity_poly.pdbx_strand_id
1 'polypeptide(L)'
;IEEFVSREVARYGHTLKRPVRLELGTLIGEQPPELPDARSKLKIMWWSLGMRWWAHRVASPQDSPAPDVRIFVRFHDPDSEIRLENSVGLQKGMVGIVNAYTGRRHDGSNNVIIAHEFLHTLGATDKYEAANGLPRFPDGYAEPQREPRYPQRFAEIMGGRIALADDDAVIPSSLKYVLIGEQTAAEIRLNRQESAR
;
A
#
# COMPACT_ATOMS: atom_id res chain seq x y z
N ILE A 1 8.67 -7.07 -3.71
CA ILE A 1 7.62 -6.98 -2.66
C ILE A 1 7.66 -8.19 -1.74
N GLU A 2 7.66 -9.43 -2.25
CA GLU A 2 7.77 -10.64 -1.40
C GLU A 2 8.93 -10.56 -0.39
N GLU A 3 10.14 -10.15 -0.84
CA GLU A 3 11.31 -9.98 0.03
C GLU A 3 11.10 -8.93 1.13
N PHE A 4 10.40 -7.83 0.82
CA PHE A 4 10.06 -6.80 1.79
C PHE A 4 9.16 -7.37 2.88
N VAL A 5 8.08 -8.04 2.49
CA VAL A 5 7.15 -8.64 3.46
C VAL A 5 7.86 -9.71 4.30
N SER A 6 8.68 -10.57 3.70
CA SER A 6 9.50 -11.54 4.43
C SER A 6 10.42 -10.89 5.46
N ARG A 7 11.10 -9.80 5.09
CA ARG A 7 11.97 -9.05 6.00
C ARG A 7 11.18 -8.46 7.18
N GLU A 8 10.05 -7.82 6.91
CA GLU A 8 9.26 -7.18 7.97
C GLU A 8 8.59 -8.21 8.89
N VAL A 9 8.08 -9.32 8.34
CA VAL A 9 7.56 -10.45 9.13
C VAL A 9 8.62 -11.03 10.06
N ALA A 10 9.84 -11.21 9.57
CA ALA A 10 10.97 -11.65 10.38
C ALA A 10 11.35 -10.62 11.46
N ARG A 11 11.28 -9.31 11.15
CA ARG A 11 11.54 -8.23 12.11
C ARG A 11 10.56 -8.25 13.29
N TYR A 12 9.30 -8.67 13.07
CA TYR A 12 8.33 -8.89 14.14
C TYR A 12 8.40 -10.29 14.79
N GLY A 13 9.44 -11.07 14.49
CA GLY A 13 9.77 -12.32 15.18
C GLY A 13 9.02 -13.55 14.68
N HIS A 14 8.36 -13.49 13.52
CA HIS A 14 7.71 -14.64 12.89
C HIS A 14 8.67 -15.37 11.95
N THR A 15 8.55 -16.69 11.88
CA THR A 15 9.40 -17.55 11.04
C THR A 15 8.57 -18.19 9.92
N LEU A 16 8.02 -17.35 9.04
CA LEU A 16 7.29 -17.80 7.85
C LEU A 16 8.24 -17.87 6.66
N LYS A 17 8.34 -19.04 6.00
CA LYS A 17 9.21 -19.22 4.82
C LYS A 17 8.77 -18.37 3.62
N ARG A 18 7.46 -18.21 3.44
CA ARG A 18 6.86 -17.43 2.36
C ARG A 18 5.56 -16.80 2.87
N PRO A 19 5.62 -15.63 3.54
CA PRO A 19 4.44 -15.01 4.12
C PRO A 19 3.44 -14.53 3.06
N VAL A 20 3.93 -14.20 1.86
CA VAL A 20 3.10 -13.83 0.70
C VAL A 20 3.67 -14.46 -0.57
N ARG A 21 2.76 -14.79 -1.49
CA ARG A 21 3.08 -15.21 -2.86
C ARG A 21 2.48 -14.18 -3.80
N LEU A 22 3.32 -13.53 -4.61
CA LEU A 22 2.86 -12.60 -5.64
C LEU A 22 2.91 -13.29 -7.00
N GLU A 23 1.84 -13.14 -7.77
CA GLU A 23 1.74 -13.60 -9.14
C GLU A 23 1.30 -12.46 -10.03
N LEU A 24 2.00 -12.29 -11.16
CA LEU A 24 1.62 -11.29 -12.15
C LEU A 24 0.51 -11.87 -13.03
N GLY A 25 -0.65 -11.21 -13.01
CA GLY A 25 -1.74 -11.52 -13.92
C GLY A 25 -1.44 -11.08 -15.36
N THR A 26 -2.30 -11.49 -16.29
CA THR A 26 -2.25 -11.00 -17.67
C THR A 26 -2.76 -9.55 -17.75
N LEU A 27 -2.46 -8.89 -18.87
CA LEU A 27 -2.88 -7.52 -19.10
C LEU A 27 -4.41 -7.42 -19.22
N ILE A 28 -5.00 -6.46 -18.52
CA ILE A 28 -6.43 -6.17 -18.55
C ILE A 28 -6.66 -4.85 -19.28
N GLY A 29 -7.41 -4.88 -20.38
CA GLY A 29 -7.75 -3.69 -21.16
C GLY A 29 -8.99 -2.93 -20.68
N GLU A 30 -9.76 -3.52 -19.76
CA GLU A 30 -10.98 -2.91 -19.21
C GLU A 30 -10.66 -2.08 -17.96
N GLN A 31 -11.25 -0.89 -17.84
CA GLN A 31 -11.05 -0.02 -16.67
C GLN A 31 -12.02 -0.38 -15.53
N PRO A 32 -11.61 -0.18 -14.26
CA PRO A 32 -12.51 -0.31 -13.12
C PRO A 32 -13.63 0.74 -13.17
N PRO A 33 -14.81 0.45 -12.57
CA PRO A 33 -15.85 1.44 -12.36
C PRO A 33 -15.33 2.74 -11.74
N GLU A 34 -15.72 3.88 -12.29
CA GLU A 34 -15.33 5.20 -11.78
C GLU A 34 -15.84 5.41 -10.35
N LEU A 35 -15.00 6.01 -9.51
CA LEU A 35 -15.37 6.34 -8.14
C LEU A 35 -16.51 7.38 -8.17
N PRO A 36 -17.66 7.13 -7.52
CA PRO A 36 -18.73 8.11 -7.46
C PRO A 36 -18.32 9.28 -6.57
N ASP A 37 -18.91 10.46 -6.82
CA ASP A 37 -18.76 11.63 -5.94
C ASP A 37 -19.11 11.26 -4.48
N ALA A 38 -18.15 11.45 -3.57
CA ALA A 38 -18.07 10.84 -2.25
C ALA A 38 -19.17 11.26 -1.26
N ARG A 39 -20.09 12.13 -1.68
CA ARG A 39 -21.17 12.67 -0.84
C ARG A 39 -22.29 11.66 -0.55
N SER A 40 -22.40 10.56 -1.29
CA SER A 40 -23.50 9.59 -1.15
C SER A 40 -23.03 8.19 -0.75
N LYS A 41 -23.33 7.78 0.49
CA LYS A 41 -23.03 6.44 1.03
C LYS A 41 -23.66 5.30 0.22
N LEU A 42 -24.88 5.50 -0.29
CA LEU A 42 -25.57 4.49 -1.12
C LEU A 42 -24.84 4.28 -2.45
N LYS A 43 -24.38 5.36 -3.09
CA LYS A 43 -23.58 5.28 -4.33
C LYS A 43 -22.26 4.56 -4.10
N ILE A 44 -21.58 4.85 -2.99
CA ILE A 44 -20.33 4.16 -2.61
C ILE A 44 -20.57 2.66 -2.40
N MET A 45 -21.68 2.28 -1.76
CA MET A 45 -22.03 0.86 -1.56
C MET A 45 -22.31 0.13 -2.89
N TRP A 46 -23.07 0.75 -3.80
CA TRP A 46 -23.31 0.19 -5.14
C TRP A 46 -22.04 0.10 -5.95
N TRP A 47 -21.21 1.13 -5.92
CA TRP A 47 -19.90 1.12 -6.56
C TRP A 47 -19.00 0.02 -5.99
N SER A 48 -19.00 -0.20 -4.68
CA SER A 48 -18.26 -1.29 -4.02
C SER A 48 -18.70 -2.68 -4.51
N LEU A 49 -19.99 -2.85 -4.83
CA LEU A 49 -20.50 -4.10 -5.43
C LEU A 49 -20.08 -4.22 -6.91
N GLY A 50 -20.20 -3.14 -7.67
CA GLY A 50 -19.76 -3.07 -9.07
C GLY A 50 -18.27 -3.36 -9.22
N MET A 51 -17.43 -2.79 -8.35
CA MET A 51 -15.99 -3.05 -8.26
C MET A 51 -15.68 -4.54 -8.03
N ARG A 52 -16.38 -5.18 -7.10
CA ARG A 52 -16.20 -6.62 -6.82
C ARG A 52 -16.60 -7.49 -8.01
N TRP A 53 -17.74 -7.18 -8.63
CA TRP A 53 -18.20 -7.88 -9.82
C TRP A 53 -17.23 -7.71 -10.99
N TRP A 54 -16.78 -6.47 -11.23
CA TRP A 54 -15.78 -6.16 -12.26
C TRP A 54 -14.50 -6.95 -12.03
N ALA A 55 -13.90 -6.86 -10.83
CA ALA A 55 -12.66 -7.55 -10.49
C ALA A 55 -12.78 -9.07 -10.65
N HIS A 56 -13.91 -9.66 -10.23
CA HIS A 56 -14.18 -11.08 -10.43
C HIS A 56 -14.25 -11.43 -11.92
N ARG A 57 -14.99 -10.68 -12.73
CA ARG A 57 -15.16 -10.97 -14.16
C ARG A 57 -13.86 -10.84 -14.95
N VAL A 58 -13.04 -9.80 -14.68
CA VAL A 58 -11.84 -9.52 -15.47
C VAL A 58 -10.62 -10.34 -15.05
N ALA A 59 -10.55 -10.79 -13.79
CA ALA A 59 -9.38 -11.48 -13.26
C ALA A 59 -9.58 -12.96 -12.91
N SER A 60 -10.79 -13.43 -12.59
CA SER A 60 -10.99 -14.85 -12.23
C SER A 60 -10.59 -15.87 -13.30
N PRO A 61 -10.71 -15.58 -14.62
CA PRO A 61 -10.29 -16.55 -15.65
C PRO A 61 -8.80 -16.90 -15.65
N GLN A 62 -7.94 -16.05 -15.07
CA GLN A 62 -6.49 -16.24 -15.00
C GLN A 62 -6.00 -16.71 -13.61
N ASP A 63 -6.90 -16.82 -12.64
CA ASP A 63 -6.53 -17.14 -11.26
C ASP A 63 -6.28 -18.65 -11.11
N SER A 64 -5.03 -19.03 -10.80
CA SER A 64 -4.69 -20.40 -10.43
C SER A 64 -3.43 -20.45 -9.56
N PRO A 65 -3.56 -20.58 -8.22
CA PRO A 65 -4.78 -20.67 -7.42
C PRO A 65 -5.56 -19.36 -7.29
N ALA A 66 -6.76 -19.39 -6.70
CA ALA A 66 -7.52 -18.18 -6.40
C ALA A 66 -6.74 -17.28 -5.41
N PRO A 67 -6.53 -15.99 -5.72
CA PRO A 67 -5.75 -15.10 -4.88
C PRO A 67 -6.57 -14.58 -3.69
N ASP A 68 -5.91 -14.46 -2.53
CA ASP A 68 -6.45 -13.80 -1.34
C ASP A 68 -6.58 -12.28 -1.53
N VAL A 69 -5.76 -11.67 -2.39
CA VAL A 69 -5.76 -10.24 -2.70
C VAL A 69 -5.45 -10.02 -4.18
N ARG A 70 -6.18 -9.11 -4.83
CA ARG A 70 -5.91 -8.65 -6.20
C ARG A 70 -5.49 -7.18 -6.17
N ILE A 71 -4.40 -6.84 -6.87
CA ILE A 71 -3.98 -5.46 -7.05
C ILE A 71 -3.94 -5.17 -8.53
N PHE A 72 -4.72 -4.19 -8.97
CA PHE A 72 -4.77 -3.72 -10.34
C PHE A 72 -3.88 -2.50 -10.47
N VAL A 73 -2.85 -2.58 -11.32
CA VAL A 73 -1.89 -1.48 -11.51
C VAL A 73 -2.17 -0.79 -12.84
N ARG A 74 -2.50 0.49 -12.77
CA ARG A 74 -2.71 1.38 -13.93
C ARG A 74 -1.44 2.20 -14.12
N PHE A 75 -0.72 1.95 -15.22
CA PHE A 75 0.49 2.68 -15.55
C PHE A 75 0.16 3.93 -16.36
N HIS A 76 0.71 5.06 -15.93
CA HIS A 76 0.56 6.35 -16.57
C HIS A 76 1.92 6.98 -16.86
N ASP A 77 1.95 7.89 -17.83
CA ASP A 77 3.16 8.64 -18.14
C ASP A 77 3.56 9.52 -16.93
N PRO A 78 4.82 9.48 -16.45
CA PRO A 78 5.28 10.34 -15.36
C PRO A 78 5.13 11.84 -15.62
N ASP A 79 5.03 12.27 -16.87
CA ASP A 79 4.80 13.68 -17.23
C ASP A 79 3.32 14.07 -17.20
N SER A 80 2.42 13.11 -16.94
CA SER A 80 1.00 13.39 -16.64
C SER A 80 0.84 13.79 -15.17
N GLU A 81 0.08 14.86 -14.88
CA GLU A 81 -0.18 15.39 -13.53
C GLU A 81 -1.05 14.45 -12.67
N ILE A 82 -0.61 13.21 -12.44
CA ILE A 82 -1.32 12.27 -11.56
C ILE A 82 -0.68 12.38 -10.19
N ARG A 83 -1.36 13.12 -9.31
CA ARG A 83 -1.07 13.14 -7.86
C ARG A 83 -1.37 11.75 -7.29
N LEU A 84 -0.49 11.24 -6.43
CA LEU A 84 -0.59 9.94 -5.76
C LEU A 84 -1.86 9.74 -4.88
N GLU A 85 -2.72 10.75 -4.78
CA GLU A 85 -3.85 10.83 -3.84
C GLU A 85 -5.07 9.98 -4.23
N ASN A 86 -5.03 9.24 -5.36
CA ASN A 86 -6.20 8.57 -5.94
C ASN A 86 -6.14 7.04 -5.92
N SER A 87 -5.23 6.42 -5.17
CA SER A 87 -5.31 4.98 -4.95
C SER A 87 -6.51 4.69 -4.03
N VAL A 88 -7.51 4.00 -4.56
CA VAL A 88 -8.71 3.64 -3.78
C VAL A 88 -8.55 2.20 -3.32
N GLY A 89 -8.06 2.03 -2.10
CA GLY A 89 -8.12 0.76 -1.38
C GLY A 89 -9.54 0.52 -0.87
N LEU A 90 -10.27 -0.43 -1.44
CA LEU A 90 -11.59 -0.78 -0.92
C LEU A 90 -11.41 -1.51 0.42
N GLN A 91 -11.53 -0.79 1.54
CA GLN A 91 -11.27 -1.24 2.91
C GLN A 91 -12.12 -2.46 3.38
N LYS A 92 -12.90 -3.09 2.50
CA LYS A 92 -13.70 -4.31 2.74
C LYS A 92 -13.72 -5.30 1.56
N GLY A 93 -12.85 -5.12 0.57
CA GLY A 93 -12.70 -6.02 -0.56
C GLY A 93 -11.23 -6.28 -0.79
N MET A 94 -10.86 -7.52 -1.02
CA MET A 94 -9.52 -8.02 -1.33
C MET A 94 -8.99 -7.49 -2.69
N VAL A 95 -9.24 -6.23 -3.01
CA VAL A 95 -9.00 -5.57 -4.30
C VAL A 95 -8.45 -4.16 -4.05
N GLY A 96 -7.23 -3.90 -4.54
CA GLY A 96 -6.62 -2.56 -4.59
C GLY A 96 -6.43 -2.07 -6.02
N ILE A 97 -6.50 -0.75 -6.23
CA ILE A 97 -6.11 -0.10 -7.49
C ILE A 97 -4.93 0.82 -7.21
N VAL A 98 -3.83 0.60 -7.93
CA VAL A 98 -2.62 1.42 -7.89
C VAL A 98 -2.54 2.24 -9.16
N ASN A 99 -2.31 3.54 -9.04
CA ASN A 99 -1.84 4.36 -10.16
C ASN A 99 -0.32 4.46 -10.08
N ALA A 100 0.38 3.86 -11.04
CA ALA A 100 1.84 3.75 -11.10
C ALA A 100 2.40 4.56 -12.28
N TYR A 101 3.69 4.88 -12.22
CA TYR A 101 4.37 5.62 -13.30
C TYR A 101 5.11 4.67 -14.25
N THR A 102 5.09 4.94 -15.55
CA THR A 102 5.85 4.16 -16.54
C THR A 102 7.35 4.46 -16.46
N GLY A 103 8.19 3.47 -16.77
CA GLY A 103 9.64 3.64 -16.94
C GLY A 103 10.45 3.09 -15.77
N ARG A 104 11.58 2.43 -16.09
CA ARG A 104 12.40 1.64 -15.16
C ARG A 104 12.87 2.39 -13.91
N ARG A 105 13.05 3.71 -14.00
CA ARG A 105 13.45 4.55 -12.86
C ARG A 105 12.39 4.59 -11.75
N HIS A 106 11.13 4.28 -12.06
CA HIS A 106 10.01 4.30 -11.11
C HIS A 106 9.68 2.93 -10.54
N ASP A 107 10.26 1.83 -11.03
CA ASP A 107 9.93 0.47 -10.60
C ASP A 107 10.02 0.30 -9.07
N GLY A 108 11.06 0.87 -8.47
CA GLY A 108 11.25 0.80 -7.03
C GLY A 108 10.18 1.56 -6.24
N SER A 109 9.84 2.78 -6.65
CA SER A 109 8.77 3.58 -6.03
C SER A 109 7.38 2.99 -6.29
N ASN A 110 7.11 2.49 -7.50
CA ASN A 110 5.88 1.78 -7.83
C ASN A 110 5.68 0.57 -6.90
N ASN A 111 6.75 -0.18 -6.62
CA ASN A 111 6.68 -1.29 -5.66
C ASN A 111 6.37 -0.84 -4.23
N VAL A 112 6.75 0.39 -3.83
CA VAL A 112 6.36 0.97 -2.54
C VAL A 112 4.85 1.22 -2.52
N ILE A 113 4.31 1.84 -3.58
CA ILE A 113 2.87 2.12 -3.69
C ILE A 113 2.06 0.80 -3.71
N ILE A 114 2.50 -0.20 -4.49
CA ILE A 114 1.84 -1.50 -4.53
C ILE A 114 1.84 -2.17 -3.15
N ALA A 115 2.96 -2.11 -2.41
CA ALA A 115 3.03 -2.65 -1.06
C ALA A 115 2.13 -1.87 -0.08
N HIS A 116 2.06 -0.55 -0.20
CA HIS A 116 1.18 0.30 0.60
C HIS A 116 -0.30 -0.09 0.38
N GLU A 117 -0.74 -0.20 -0.87
CA GLU A 117 -2.10 -0.65 -1.20
C GLU A 117 -2.37 -2.08 -0.74
N PHE A 118 -1.39 -2.98 -0.87
CA PHE A 118 -1.50 -4.34 -0.34
C PHE A 118 -1.81 -4.30 1.16
N LEU A 119 -1.12 -3.48 1.95
CA LEU A 119 -1.32 -3.40 3.39
C LEU A 119 -2.69 -2.80 3.76
N HIS A 120 -3.25 -1.89 2.95
CA HIS A 120 -4.64 -1.46 3.12
C HIS A 120 -5.63 -2.61 3.03
N THR A 121 -5.40 -3.58 2.14
CA THR A 121 -6.28 -4.77 2.04
C THR A 121 -6.23 -5.66 3.29
N LEU A 122 -5.18 -5.53 4.09
CA LEU A 122 -5.01 -6.20 5.38
C LEU A 122 -5.53 -5.38 6.57
N GLY A 123 -6.06 -4.18 6.33
CA GLY A 123 -6.66 -3.31 7.33
C GLY A 123 -5.77 -2.18 7.84
N ALA A 124 -4.59 -1.96 7.26
CA ALA A 124 -3.73 -0.84 7.63
C ALA A 124 -4.38 0.51 7.27
N THR A 125 -4.12 1.54 8.08
CA THR A 125 -4.59 2.92 7.85
C THR A 125 -3.44 3.87 7.55
N ASP A 126 -3.73 4.96 6.84
CA ASP A 126 -2.74 5.97 6.50
C ASP A 126 -2.18 6.69 7.72
N LYS A 127 -0.88 6.96 7.67
CA LYS A 127 -0.10 7.63 8.72
C LYS A 127 0.54 8.90 8.19
N TYR A 128 -0.11 9.52 7.21
CA TYR A 128 0.24 10.84 6.68
C TYR A 128 -0.97 11.79 6.76
N GLU A 129 -0.69 13.09 6.69
CA GLU A 129 -1.70 14.14 6.67
C GLU A 129 -2.37 14.21 5.30
N ALA A 130 -3.69 14.10 5.22
CA ALA A 130 -4.41 14.14 3.94
C ALA A 130 -4.24 15.47 3.17
N ALA A 131 -3.94 16.57 3.89
CA ALA A 131 -3.83 17.90 3.30
C ALA A 131 -2.54 18.13 2.49
N ASN A 132 -1.44 17.47 2.84
CA ASN A 132 -0.12 17.69 2.22
C ASN A 132 0.67 16.39 1.97
N GLY A 133 0.17 15.25 2.45
CA GLY A 133 0.79 13.93 2.37
C GLY A 133 2.10 13.82 3.17
N LEU A 134 2.37 14.71 4.12
CA LEU A 134 3.53 14.58 5.00
C LEU A 134 3.27 13.47 6.02
N PRO A 135 4.28 12.62 6.34
CA PRO A 135 4.14 11.63 7.38
C PRO A 135 3.79 12.29 8.72
N ARG A 136 2.82 11.73 9.44
CA ARG A 136 2.32 12.27 10.72
C ARG A 136 3.16 11.72 11.88
N PHE A 137 3.89 12.57 12.58
CA PHE A 137 4.68 12.13 13.74
C PHE A 137 3.78 11.72 14.93
N PRO A 138 4.12 10.67 15.70
CA PRO A 138 5.23 9.73 15.48
C PRO A 138 4.90 8.58 14.54
N ASP A 139 3.62 8.27 14.32
CA ASP A 139 3.18 7.01 13.72
C ASP A 139 3.60 6.84 12.25
N GLY A 140 3.70 7.92 11.48
CA GLY A 140 4.16 7.95 10.10
C GLY A 140 5.68 7.96 9.93
N TYR A 141 6.44 7.99 11.03
CA TYR A 141 7.90 7.98 11.00
C TYR A 141 8.40 6.55 11.19
N ALA A 142 9.37 6.14 10.38
CA ALA A 142 9.97 4.82 10.51
C ALA A 142 10.85 4.70 11.77
N GLU A 143 11.47 5.80 12.16
CA GLU A 143 12.41 5.90 13.27
C GLU A 143 12.03 7.10 14.17
N PRO A 144 10.87 7.05 14.85
CA PRO A 144 10.36 8.20 15.61
C PRO A 144 11.27 8.61 16.78
N GLN A 145 12.10 7.68 17.27
CA GLN A 145 13.06 7.88 18.37
C GLN A 145 14.47 8.30 17.91
N ARG A 146 14.66 8.57 16.63
CA ARG A 146 15.97 8.93 16.08
C ARG A 146 16.43 10.31 16.56
N GLU A 147 17.71 10.44 16.88
CA GLU A 147 18.39 11.72 17.17
C GLU A 147 19.66 11.88 16.31
N PRO A 148 19.80 12.97 15.51
CA PRO A 148 18.77 13.96 15.20
C PRO A 148 17.58 13.33 14.44
N ARG A 149 16.37 13.86 14.66
CA ARG A 149 15.12 13.33 14.05
C ARG A 149 15.19 13.28 12.53
N TYR A 150 15.81 14.29 11.92
CA TYR A 150 15.91 14.43 10.47
C TYR A 150 17.36 14.30 9.99
N PRO A 151 17.57 13.83 8.74
CA PRO A 151 16.57 13.14 7.92
C PRO A 151 16.31 11.73 8.47
N GLN A 152 15.08 11.22 8.31
CA GLN A 152 14.81 9.81 8.55
C GLN A 152 15.58 8.96 7.50
N ARG A 153 16.03 7.75 7.87
CA ARG A 153 16.68 6.83 6.89
C ARG A 153 15.66 6.02 6.10
N PHE A 154 14.50 5.79 6.71
CA PHE A 154 13.45 4.94 6.19
C PHE A 154 12.12 5.69 6.23
N ALA A 155 11.20 5.31 5.34
CA ALA A 155 9.80 5.66 5.43
C ALA A 155 9.05 4.58 6.20
N GLU A 156 8.03 4.98 6.96
CA GLU A 156 7.00 4.05 7.39
C GLU A 156 6.10 3.78 6.17
N ILE A 157 5.75 2.52 5.89
CA ILE A 157 5.04 2.14 4.65
C ILE A 157 3.69 2.85 4.51
N MET A 158 2.95 3.05 5.60
CA MET A 158 1.68 3.79 5.61
C MET A 158 1.85 5.30 5.83
N GLY A 159 3.04 5.76 6.21
CA GLY A 159 3.47 7.17 6.16
C GLY A 159 3.91 7.58 4.75
N GLY A 160 4.22 6.62 3.89
CA GLY A 160 4.39 6.77 2.43
C GLY A 160 5.67 7.49 1.98
N ARG A 161 6.30 8.30 2.83
CA ARG A 161 7.44 9.16 2.48
C ARG A 161 8.53 9.15 3.56
N ILE A 162 9.77 9.38 3.15
CA ILE A 162 10.91 9.61 4.05
C ILE A 162 10.88 11.08 4.45
N ALA A 163 10.68 11.36 5.74
CA ALA A 163 10.72 12.73 6.25
C ALA A 163 12.16 13.27 6.26
N LEU A 164 12.40 14.32 5.47
CA LEU A 164 13.71 14.98 5.33
C LEU A 164 13.82 16.20 6.26
N ALA A 165 12.70 16.86 6.53
CA ALA A 165 12.51 17.95 7.49
C ALA A 165 11.05 17.96 7.98
N ASP A 166 10.65 18.96 8.77
CA ASP A 166 9.27 19.10 9.26
C ASP A 166 8.25 19.32 8.13
N ASP A 167 8.67 19.97 7.04
CA ASP A 167 7.84 20.36 5.89
C ASP A 167 8.29 19.71 4.57
N ASP A 168 9.28 18.82 4.61
CA ASP A 168 9.86 18.17 3.43
C ASP A 168 9.93 16.65 3.59
N ALA A 169 9.47 15.94 2.56
CA ALA A 169 9.48 14.49 2.51
C ALA A 169 9.51 13.98 1.07
N VAL A 170 10.16 12.83 0.87
CA VAL A 170 10.35 12.25 -0.47
C VAL A 170 9.80 10.83 -0.55
N ILE A 171 9.24 10.46 -1.71
CA ILE A 171 8.83 9.08 -1.98
C ILE A 171 10.09 8.19 -1.99
N PRO A 172 10.11 7.06 -1.27
CA PRO A 172 11.25 6.16 -1.28
C PRO A 172 11.52 5.63 -2.69
N SER A 173 12.79 5.57 -3.07
CA SER A 173 13.20 5.04 -4.37
C SER A 173 13.04 3.52 -4.46
N SER A 174 12.90 2.82 -3.32
CA SER A 174 12.63 1.38 -3.27
C SER A 174 12.17 0.95 -1.87
N LEU A 175 11.59 -0.25 -1.80
CA LEU A 175 11.24 -0.93 -0.54
C LEU A 175 12.44 -1.24 0.38
N LYS A 176 13.68 -1.01 -0.04
CA LYS A 176 14.86 -1.11 0.85
C LYS A 176 14.90 0.02 1.88
N TYR A 177 14.25 1.14 1.59
CA TYR A 177 14.16 2.33 2.44
C TYR A 177 12.81 2.45 3.14
N VAL A 178 12.11 1.33 3.36
CA VAL A 178 10.76 1.31 3.91
C VAL A 178 10.64 0.24 5.00
N LEU A 179 9.92 0.56 6.07
CA LEU A 179 9.62 -0.33 7.21
C LEU A 179 8.11 -0.34 7.49
N ILE A 180 7.62 -1.42 8.09
CA ILE A 180 6.27 -1.44 8.70
C ILE A 180 6.35 -0.79 10.10
N GLY A 181 5.58 0.25 10.40
CA GLY A 181 5.57 0.84 11.74
C GLY A 181 4.89 -0.07 12.78
N GLU A 182 5.15 0.13 14.07
CA GLU A 182 4.50 -0.66 15.15
C GLU A 182 2.97 -0.57 15.12
N GLN A 183 2.43 0.61 14.85
CA GLN A 183 0.98 0.80 14.72
C GLN A 183 0.44 0.07 13.48
N THR A 184 1.12 0.16 12.33
CA THR A 184 0.76 -0.59 11.12
C THR A 184 0.78 -2.09 11.38
N ALA A 185 1.83 -2.59 12.05
CA ALA A 185 1.93 -4.00 12.42
C ALA A 185 0.82 -4.44 13.36
N ALA A 186 0.38 -3.58 14.29
CA ALA A 186 -0.77 -3.86 15.15
C ALA A 186 -2.07 -3.98 14.33
N GLU A 187 -2.31 -3.05 13.40
CA GLU A 187 -3.51 -3.03 12.54
C GLU A 187 -3.66 -4.32 11.72
N ILE A 188 -2.56 -4.77 11.11
CA ILE A 188 -2.55 -5.99 10.29
C ILE A 188 -2.29 -7.27 11.10
N ARG A 189 -2.29 -7.18 12.45
CA ARG A 189 -2.07 -8.30 13.39
C ARG A 189 -0.72 -9.01 13.21
N LEU A 190 0.31 -8.26 12.83
CA LEU A 190 1.67 -8.76 12.69
C LEU A 190 2.46 -8.73 14.00
N ASN A 191 2.10 -7.89 14.97
CA ASN A 191 2.74 -7.90 16.28
C ASN A 191 2.63 -9.28 16.92
N ARG A 192 3.75 -9.79 17.46
CA ARG A 192 3.73 -11.04 18.22
C ARG A 192 2.86 -10.80 19.45
N GLN A 193 1.77 -11.56 19.59
CA GLN A 193 1.08 -11.61 20.87
C GLN A 193 2.07 -12.21 21.87
N GLU A 194 2.46 -11.44 22.88
CA GLU A 194 2.99 -12.05 24.09
C GLU A 194 1.90 -12.99 24.57
N SER A 195 2.15 -14.30 24.46
CA SER A 195 1.34 -15.27 25.17
C SER A 195 1.45 -14.90 26.64
N ALA A 196 0.37 -14.37 27.21
CA ALA A 196 0.25 -14.17 28.64
C ALA A 196 0.69 -15.48 29.30
N ARG A 197 1.83 -15.42 29.99
CA ARG A 197 2.28 -16.49 30.88
C ARG A 197 1.58 -16.36 32.21
#